data_AF-A0A7V1BV67-F1
#
_entry.id   AF-A0A7V1BV67-F1
#
_cell.length_a   1.000
_cell.length_b   1.000
_cell.length_c   1.000
_cell.angle_alpha   90.00
_cell.angle_beta   90.00
_cell.angle_gamma   90.00
#
_symmetry.space_group_name_H-M   'P 1'
#
loop_
_entity.id
_entity.type
_entity.pdbx_description
1 polymer ?
#
loop_
_entity_poly.entity_id
_entity_poly.type
_entity_poly.pdbx_seq_one_letter_code
_entity_poly.pdbx_strand_id
1 'polypeptide(L)'
;MKEGKELKVAEAKQGDIGRGVARIDPEAAYALGVTSGDIVEIEGKRRTAVVLWPGLPADAGGEFIRIDSTTRRNTGVRIDDK
;
A
#
# COMPACT_ATOMS: atom_id res chain seq x y z
N MET A 1 -12.96 -12.47 -7.99
CA MET A 1 -12.41 -11.15 -7.61
C MET A 1 -11.90 -11.32 -6.19
N LYS A 2 -10.61 -11.07 -5.92
CA LYS A 2 -10.08 -11.17 -4.56
C LYS A 2 -10.67 -10.01 -3.73
N GLU A 3 -11.07 -10.29 -2.49
CA GLU A 3 -11.56 -9.27 -1.57
C GLU A 3 -10.45 -8.26 -1.28
N GLY A 4 -10.80 -6.97 -1.27
CA GLY A 4 -9.91 -5.91 -0.82
C GLY A 4 -9.84 -5.89 0.72
N LYS A 5 -8.74 -5.35 1.26
CA LYS A 5 -8.57 -5.13 2.70
C LYS A 5 -8.32 -3.65 2.95
N GLU A 6 -9.03 -3.08 3.91
CA GLU A 6 -8.80 -1.70 4.37
C GLU A 6 -7.48 -1.65 5.13
N LEU A 7 -6.58 -0.76 4.73
CA LEU A 7 -5.25 -0.61 5.32
C LEU A 7 -5.01 0.86 5.64
N LYS A 8 -4.40 1.11 6.79
CA LYS A 8 -4.09 2.47 7.22
C LYS A 8 -2.94 3.05 6.41
N VAL A 9 -3.14 4.25 5.86
CA VAL A 9 -2.16 4.93 5.01
C VAL A 9 -1.01 5.49 5.85
N ALA A 10 0.20 5.03 5.56
CA ALA A 10 1.44 5.47 6.18
C ALA A 10 2.38 6.10 5.14
N GLU A 11 3.38 6.83 5.62
CA GLU A 11 4.35 7.49 4.76
C GLU A 11 5.33 6.50 4.13
N ALA A 12 5.57 6.63 2.82
CA ALA A 12 6.60 5.87 2.11
C ALA A 12 8.01 6.15 2.66
N LYS A 13 8.90 5.17 2.52
CA LYS A 13 10.33 5.40 2.78
C LYS A 13 10.91 6.31 1.70
N GLN A 14 11.92 7.08 2.05
CA GLN A 14 12.56 8.04 1.16
C GLN A 14 13.04 7.42 -0.17
N GLY A 15 13.47 6.15 -0.16
CA GLY A 15 13.91 5.42 -1.36
C GLY A 15 12.79 4.87 -2.26
N ASP A 16 11.54 4.94 -1.82
CA ASP A 16 10.37 4.47 -2.58
C ASP A 16 9.63 5.63 -3.28
N ILE A 17 9.97 6.89 -2.96
CA ILE A 17 9.32 8.09 -3.48
C ILE A 17 9.50 8.20 -5.00
N GLY A 18 8.40 8.39 -5.73
CA GLY A 18 8.39 8.62 -7.18
C GLY A 18 8.53 7.34 -8.01
N ARG A 19 8.51 6.16 -7.38
CA ARG A 19 8.71 4.87 -8.06
C ARG A 19 7.41 4.12 -8.34
N GLY A 20 6.27 4.63 -7.88
CA GLY A 20 4.97 3.94 -8.02
C GLY A 20 4.91 2.64 -7.23
N VAL A 21 5.62 2.58 -6.10
CA VAL A 21 5.75 1.42 -5.24
C VAL A 21 4.92 1.61 -3.98
N ALA A 22 4.23 0.56 -3.55
CA ALA A 22 3.59 0.49 -2.24
C ALA A 22 4.16 -0.65 -1.41
N ARG A 23 4.37 -0.41 -0.12
CA ARG A 23 4.72 -1.46 0.84
C ARG A 23 3.53 -1.73 1.73
N ILE A 24 3.26 -3.00 1.95
CA ILE A 24 2.09 -3.48 2.69
C ILE A 24 2.60 -4.39 3.80
N ASP A 25 1.94 -4.31 4.96
CA ASP A 25 2.10 -5.25 6.06
C ASP A 25 2.17 -6.71 5.54
N PRO A 26 3.25 -7.46 5.83
CA PRO A 26 3.40 -8.85 5.40
C PRO A 26 2.21 -9.76 5.76
N GLU A 27 1.55 -9.55 6.89
CA GLU A 27 0.36 -10.33 7.29
C GLU A 27 -0.85 -9.98 6.42
N ALA A 28 -1.04 -8.70 6.11
CA ALA A 28 -2.08 -8.28 5.18
C ALA A 28 -1.81 -8.78 3.74
N ALA A 29 -0.55 -8.76 3.30
CA ALA A 29 -0.16 -9.29 2.00
C ALA A 29 -0.45 -10.79 1.90
N TYR A 30 -0.13 -11.54 2.97
CA TYR A 30 -0.42 -12.97 3.07
C TYR A 30 -1.91 -13.25 3.04
N ALA A 31 -2.72 -12.48 3.80
CA ALA A 31 -4.17 -12.62 3.83
C ALA A 31 -4.82 -12.32 2.46
N LEU A 32 -4.30 -11.33 1.72
CA LEU A 32 -4.73 -11.00 0.35
C LEU A 32 -4.14 -11.96 -0.71
N GLY A 33 -3.16 -12.78 -0.33
CA GLY A 33 -2.41 -13.65 -1.24
C GLY A 33 -1.71 -12.87 -2.36
N VAL A 34 -1.19 -11.68 -2.07
CA VAL A 34 -0.39 -10.86 -2.99
C VAL A 34 1.08 -11.00 -2.64
N THR A 35 1.94 -10.97 -3.65
CA THR A 35 3.39 -11.11 -3.47
C THR A 35 4.17 -9.93 -4.03
N SER A 36 5.47 -9.92 -3.71
CA SER A 36 6.41 -8.91 -4.17
C SER A 36 6.43 -8.85 -5.71
N GLY A 37 6.24 -7.66 -6.28
CA GLY A 37 6.21 -7.48 -7.73
C GLY A 37 4.82 -7.60 -8.37
N ASP A 38 3.80 -8.01 -7.60
CA ASP A 38 2.42 -7.96 -8.09
C ASP A 38 1.95 -6.51 -8.21
N ILE A 39 1.04 -6.27 -9.15
CA ILE A 39 0.34 -4.99 -9.28
C ILE A 39 -0.94 -5.08 -8.46
N VAL A 40 -1.13 -4.12 -7.55
CA VAL A 40 -2.34 -4.00 -6.74
C VAL A 40 -3.05 -2.70 -7.03
N GLU A 41 -4.38 -2.76 -7.01
CA GLU A 41 -5.24 -1.59 -7.07
C GLU A 41 -5.46 -1.07 -5.64
N ILE A 42 -5.26 0.23 -5.45
CA ILE A 42 -5.65 0.95 -4.25
C ILE A 42 -6.91 1.74 -4.58
N GLU A 43 -7.96 1.50 -3.81
CA GLU A 43 -9.21 2.24 -3.88
C GLU A 43 -9.30 3.22 -2.72
N GLY A 44 -9.40 4.51 -3.03
CA GLY A 44 -9.77 5.55 -2.07
C GLY A 44 -10.87 6.41 -2.67
N LYS A 45 -10.67 7.74 -2.74
CA LYS A 45 -11.58 8.62 -3.49
C LYS A 45 -11.51 8.36 -5.00
N ARG A 46 -10.36 7.89 -5.46
CA ARG A 46 -10.08 7.46 -6.83
C ARG A 46 -9.28 6.17 -6.76
N ARG A 47 -9.30 5.42 -7.85
CA ARG A 47 -8.53 4.17 -7.97
C ARG A 47 -7.16 4.46 -8.59
N THR A 48 -6.14 3.81 -8.07
CA THR A 48 -4.78 3.87 -8.63
C THR A 48 -4.09 2.53 -8.49
N ALA A 49 -3.21 2.20 -9.42
CA ALA A 49 -2.45 0.95 -9.37
C ALA A 49 -1.00 1.22 -8.97
N VAL A 50 -0.43 0.30 -8.20
CA VAL A 50 0.96 0.38 -7.71
C VAL A 50 1.61 -1.00 -7.73
N VAL A 51 2.93 -1.02 -7.73
CA VAL A 51 3.71 -2.25 -7.61
C VAL A 51 3.95 -2.56 -6.13
N LEU A 52 3.68 -3.80 -5.72
CA LEU A 52 3.94 -4.27 -4.38
C LEU A 52 5.45 -4.42 -4.14
N TRP A 53 5.95 -3.79 -3.09
CA TRP A 53 7.20 -4.18 -2.46
C TRP A 53 6.92 -4.82 -1.09
N PRO A 54 7.74 -5.79 -0.66
CA PRO A 54 7.61 -6.39 0.65
C PRO A 54 7.66 -5.33 1.75
N GLY A 55 6.69 -5.44 2.66
CA GLY A 55 6.61 -4.66 3.89
C GLY A 55 7.80 -4.91 4.80
N LEU A 56 7.97 -4.03 5.78
CA LEU A 56 8.99 -4.24 6.81
C LEU A 56 8.43 -5.20 7.86
N PRO A 57 9.27 -6.08 8.44
CA PRO A 57 8.86 -6.91 9.58
C PRO A 57 8.32 -6.10 10.77
N ALA A 58 8.76 -4.84 10.90
CA ALA A 58 8.30 -3.92 11.93
C ALA A 58 6.84 -3.45 11.75
N ASP A 59 6.25 -3.65 10.57
CA ASP A 59 4.85 -3.29 10.28
C ASP A 59 3.90 -4.47 10.40
N ALA A 60 4.43 -5.66 10.73
CA ALA A 60 3.66 -6.89 10.81
C ALA A 60 2.53 -6.77 11.83
N GLY A 61 1.31 -7.06 11.40
CA GLY A 61 0.09 -6.99 12.22
C GLY A 61 -0.43 -5.56 12.48
N GLY A 62 0.16 -4.55 11.84
CA GLY A 62 -0.24 -3.15 11.96
C GLY A 62 -1.27 -2.71 10.92
N GLU A 63 -1.55 -3.53 9.91
CA GLU A 63 -2.50 -3.25 8.83
C GLU A 63 -2.20 -1.93 8.10
N PHE A 64 -0.91 -1.67 7.85
CA PHE A 64 -0.46 -0.45 7.17
C PHE A 64 -0.16 -0.67 5.68
N ILE A 65 -0.44 0.37 4.89
CA ILE A 65 0.07 0.52 3.54
C ILE A 65 0.87 1.82 3.44
N ARG A 66 2.14 1.70 3.05
CA ARG A 66 3.04 2.83 2.81
C ARG A 66 3.04 3.21 1.35
N ILE A 67 2.64 4.44 1.08
CA ILE A 67 2.56 5.00 -0.27
C ILE A 67 3.15 6.40 -0.31
N ASP A 68 3.73 6.75 -1.46
CA ASP A 68 4.35 8.06 -1.67
C ASP A 68 3.30 9.17 -1.86
N SER A 69 3.75 10.42 -1.86
CA SER A 69 2.89 11.58 -2.02
C SER A 69 2.16 11.61 -3.38
N THR A 70 2.81 11.12 -4.44
CA THR A 70 2.23 11.02 -5.78
C THR A 70 1.04 10.07 -5.81
N THR A 71 1.23 8.87 -5.26
CA THR A 71 0.20 7.84 -5.14
C THR A 71 -0.95 8.36 -4.30
N ARG A 72 -0.67 8.93 -3.12
CA ARG A 72 -1.71 9.55 -2.26
C ARG A 72 -2.53 10.62 -3.00
N ARG A 73 -1.86 11.49 -3.77
CA ARG A 73 -2.52 12.52 -4.57
C ARG A 73 -3.40 11.93 -5.66
N ASN A 74 -2.99 10.82 -6.28
CA ASN A 74 -3.75 10.12 -7.32
C ASN A 74 -4.98 9.43 -6.73
N THR A 75 -4.83 8.71 -5.62
CA THR A 75 -5.91 8.01 -4.91
C THR A 75 -6.84 8.96 -4.15
N GLY A 76 -6.34 10.15 -3.79
CA GLY A 76 -7.08 11.16 -3.02
C GLY A 76 -7.17 10.86 -1.52
N VAL A 77 -6.23 10.09 -0.99
CA VAL A 77 -6.12 9.71 0.44
C VAL A 77 -5.05 10.52 1.16
N ARG A 78 -5.15 10.66 2.48
CA ARG A 78 -4.17 11.31 3.35
C ARG A 78 -3.46 10.27 4.23
N ILE A 79 -2.40 10.71 4.91
CA ILE A 79 -1.81 9.92 5.99
C ILE A 79 -2.87 9.73 7.08
N ASP A 80 -2.88 8.55 7.69
CA ASP A 80 -3.86 8.10 8.69
C ASP A 80 -5.28 7.78 8.17
N ASP A 81 -5.58 8.01 6.89
CA ASP A 81 -6.80 7.51 6.26
C ASP A 81 -6.75 5.96 6.15
N LYS A 82 -7.91 5.35 5.87
CA LYS A 82 -8.06 3.92 5.57
C LYS A 82 -8.58 3.71 4.15
#